data_AF-A0A2A5MAC0-F1
#
_entry.id   AF-A0A2A5MAC0-F1
#
_cell.length_a   1.000
_cell.length_b   1.000
_cell.length_c   1.000
_cell.angle_alpha   90.00
_cell.angle_beta   90.00
_cell.angle_gamma   90.00
#
_symmetry.space_group_name_H-M   'P 1'
#
loop_
_entity.id
_entity.type
_entity.pdbx_description
1 polymer ?
#
loop_
_entity_poly.entity_id
_entity_poly.type
_entity_poly.pdbx_seq_one_letter_code
_entity_poly.pdbx_strand_id
1 'polypeptide(L)'
;MDFIFANQSLYYLTKQAFKEAVQEFYELCNEGAIIFATMMSDKGYSMYERGELMDNGLREVKGCPSGRLSGSSYIRFTKDIEELKEDFKPFKPLFWGDYELINLYN
;
A
#
# COMPACT_ATOMS: atom_id res chain seq x y z
N MET A 1 -9.26 -0.87 -23.40
CA MET A 1 -9.02 -0.01 -22.23
C MET A 1 -8.58 -0.93 -21.13
N ASP A 2 -7.34 -0.79 -20.69
CA ASP A 2 -6.78 -1.66 -19.67
C ASP A 2 -6.98 -1.01 -18.30
N PHE A 3 -7.47 -1.80 -17.36
CA PHE A 3 -7.76 -1.33 -16.02
C PHE A 3 -7.14 -2.30 -15.01
N ILE A 4 -6.25 -1.77 -14.18
CA ILE A 4 -5.63 -2.51 -13.10
C ILE A 4 -6.34 -2.13 -11.80
N PHE A 5 -6.84 -3.15 -11.09
CA PHE A 5 -7.46 -2.98 -9.79
C PHE A 5 -6.63 -3.71 -8.72
N ALA A 6 -6.00 -2.93 -7.83
CA ALA A 6 -5.10 -3.41 -6.80
C ALA A 6 -5.53 -2.89 -5.42
N ASN A 7 -6.67 -3.39 -4.94
CA ASN A 7 -7.18 -3.06 -3.62
C ASN A 7 -6.53 -3.96 -2.55
N GLN A 8 -5.90 -3.33 -1.58
CA GLN A 8 -5.33 -3.95 -0.39
C GLN A 8 -4.36 -5.12 -0.65
N SER A 9 -3.61 -5.07 -1.75
CA SER A 9 -2.73 -6.17 -2.18
C SER A 9 -1.25 -5.79 -2.27
N LEU A 10 -0.93 -4.59 -2.77
CA LEU A 10 0.45 -4.24 -3.11
C LEU A 10 1.35 -3.92 -1.91
N TYR A 11 0.76 -3.57 -0.76
CA TYR A 11 1.54 -3.26 0.44
C TYR A 11 2.09 -4.50 1.17
N TYR A 12 1.85 -5.72 0.67
CA TYR A 12 2.51 -6.93 1.15
C TYR A 12 3.83 -7.22 0.43
N LEU A 13 4.14 -6.45 -0.63
CA LEU A 13 5.36 -6.60 -1.40
C LEU A 13 6.52 -5.85 -0.72
N THR A 14 7.73 -6.41 -0.83
CA THR A 14 8.95 -5.68 -0.50
C THR A 14 9.07 -4.45 -1.40
N LYS A 15 9.88 -3.47 -0.99
CA LYS A 15 10.09 -2.25 -1.79
C LYS A 15 10.55 -2.56 -3.22
N GLN A 16 11.39 -3.58 -3.40
CA GLN A 16 11.89 -3.98 -4.71
C GLN A 16 10.78 -4.66 -5.55
N ALA A 17 10.12 -5.67 -4.99
CA ALA A 17 9.05 -6.39 -5.68
C ALA A 17 7.86 -5.48 -6.03
N PHE A 18 7.56 -4.49 -5.18
CA PHE A 18 6.55 -3.48 -5.47
C PHE A 18 6.91 -2.65 -6.71
N LYS A 19 8.16 -2.18 -6.81
CA LYS A 19 8.61 -1.38 -7.97
C LYS A 19 8.60 -2.19 -9.26
N GLU A 20 9.03 -3.45 -9.19
CA GLU A 20 8.99 -4.38 -10.31
C GLU A 20 7.54 -4.59 -10.76
N ALA A 21 6.62 -4.86 -9.85
CA ALA A 21 5.20 -5.03 -10.18
C ALA A 21 4.59 -3.77 -10.83
N VAL A 22 4.87 -2.57 -10.31
CA VAL A 22 4.39 -1.32 -10.90
C VAL A 22 4.95 -1.11 -12.32
N GLN A 23 6.22 -1.45 -12.54
CA GLN A 23 6.83 -1.37 -13.86
C GLN A 23 6.22 -2.39 -14.83
N GLU A 24 6.04 -3.64 -14.41
CA GLU A 24 5.39 -4.69 -15.21
C GLU A 24 3.95 -4.31 -15.56
N PHE A 25 3.19 -3.74 -14.62
CA PHE A 25 1.86 -3.21 -14.86
C PHE A 25 1.83 -2.15 -15.95
N TYR A 26 2.81 -1.25 -15.95
CA TYR A 26 2.92 -0.21 -16.95
C TYR A 26 3.29 -0.75 -18.33
N GLU A 27 4.24 -1.69 -18.39
CA GLU A 27 4.70 -2.30 -19.64
C GLU A 27 3.66 -3.22 -20.29
N LEU A 28 2.83 -3.89 -19.48
CA LEU A 28 1.78 -4.78 -19.95
C LEU A 28 0.61 -4.03 -20.60
N CYS A 29 0.38 -2.78 -20.20
CA CYS A 29 -0.80 -2.01 -20.55
C CYS A 29 -0.62 -1.19 -21.83
N ASN A 30 -1.71 -1.02 -22.57
CA ASN A 30 -1.78 -0.07 -23.69
C ASN A 30 -1.82 1.38 -23.20
N GLU A 31 -1.49 2.31 -24.10
CA GLU A 31 -1.61 3.74 -23.83
C GLU A 31 -3.03 4.11 -23.36
N GLY A 32 -3.10 4.92 -22.30
CA GLY A 32 -4.36 5.34 -21.68
C GLY A 32 -4.92 4.36 -20.63
N ALA A 33 -4.16 3.34 -20.22
CA ALA A 33 -4.53 2.48 -19.11
C ALA A 33 -4.65 3.24 -17.77
N ILE A 34 -5.54 2.73 -16.91
CA ILE A 34 -5.80 3.31 -15.58
C ILE A 34 -5.49 2.26 -14.52
N ILE A 35 -4.76 2.66 -13.47
CA ILE A 35 -4.60 1.89 -12.25
C ILE A 35 -5.40 2.51 -11.12
N PHE A 36 -6.17 1.67 -10.41
CA PHE A 36 -6.72 1.97 -9.10
C PHE A 36 -6.03 1.09 -8.08
N ALA A 37 -5.36 1.68 -7.10
CA ALA A 37 -4.67 0.96 -6.05
C ALA A 37 -4.86 1.63 -4.69
N THR A 38 -4.82 0.84 -3.62
CA THR A 38 -4.85 1.35 -2.24
C THR A 38 -3.60 0.92 -1.51
N MET A 39 -2.96 1.86 -0.82
CA MET A 39 -1.81 1.61 0.05
C MET A 39 -2.15 1.85 1.51
N MET A 40 -1.34 1.31 2.42
CA MET A 40 -1.59 1.40 3.84
C MET A 40 -0.78 2.54 4.47
N SER A 41 -1.43 3.49 5.12
CA SER A 41 -0.75 4.47 5.97
C SER A 41 -0.36 3.86 7.32
N ASP A 42 0.75 4.31 7.90
CA ASP A 42 1.18 3.90 9.25
C ASP A 42 0.21 4.34 10.35
N LYS A 43 -0.60 5.38 10.11
CA LYS A 43 -1.62 5.90 11.04
C LYS A 43 -2.77 4.93 11.28
N GLY A 44 -3.24 4.26 10.21
CA GLY A 44 -4.39 3.35 10.26
C GLY A 44 -4.15 2.07 11.08
N TYR A 45 -2.88 1.76 11.38
CA TYR A 45 -2.45 0.60 12.16
C TYR A 45 -1.75 0.99 13.46
N SER A 46 -1.93 2.22 13.93
CA SER A 46 -1.36 2.71 15.19
C SER A 46 -1.76 1.88 16.42
N MET A 47 -2.94 1.25 16.39
CA MET A 47 -3.46 0.39 17.45
C MET A 47 -2.82 -1.01 17.51
N TYR A 48 -2.02 -1.40 16.52
CA TYR A 48 -1.37 -2.72 16.47
C TYR A 48 0.04 -2.64 17.06
N GLU A 49 0.48 -3.71 17.71
CA GLU A 49 1.89 -3.87 18.04
C GLU A 49 2.69 -4.06 16.75
N ARG A 50 3.82 -3.37 16.63
CA ARG A 50 4.64 -3.34 15.42
C ARG A 50 6.09 -3.71 15.74
N GLY A 51 6.71 -4.44 14.82
CA GLY A 51 8.14 -4.64 14.81
C GLY A 51 8.90 -3.44 14.26
N GLU A 52 10.22 -3.57 14.18
CA GLU A 52 11.11 -2.61 13.51
C GLU A 52 10.89 -2.60 11.99
N LEU A 53 11.28 -1.51 11.35
CA LEU A 53 11.33 -1.44 9.88
C LEU A 53 12.49 -2.31 9.38
N MET A 54 12.19 -3.25 8.50
CA MET A 54 13.17 -4.14 7.88
C MET A 54 13.82 -3.47 6.66
N ASP A 55 15.03 -3.89 6.30
CA ASP A 55 15.78 -3.36 5.14
C ASP A 55 15.03 -3.49 3.80
N ASN A 56 14.13 -4.48 3.69
CA ASN A 56 13.30 -4.70 2.51
C ASN A 56 12.07 -3.78 2.44
N GLY A 57 11.90 -2.88 3.40
CA GLY A 57 10.81 -1.90 3.49
C GLY A 57 9.54 -2.40 4.17
N LEU A 58 9.50 -3.65 4.64
CA LEU A 58 8.37 -4.20 5.37
C LEU A 58 8.50 -3.92 6.87
N ARG A 59 7.35 -3.81 7.53
CA ARG A 59 7.25 -3.77 8.98
C ARG A 59 6.31 -4.87 9.45
N GLU A 60 6.71 -5.61 10.47
CA GLU A 60 5.85 -6.60 11.10
C GLU A 60 4.69 -5.89 11.83
N VAL A 61 3.47 -6.36 11.59
CA VAL A 61 2.26 -6.05 12.34
C VAL A 61 1.86 -7.31 13.08
N LYS A 62 1.98 -7.29 14.41
CA LYS A 62 1.85 -8.48 15.24
C LYS A 62 0.39 -8.72 15.59
N GLY A 63 -0.07 -9.91 15.23
CA GLY A 63 -1.39 -10.41 15.57
C GLY A 63 -2.55 -9.60 14.98
N CYS A 64 -3.75 -9.97 15.41
CA CYS A 64 -4.98 -9.23 15.15
C CYS A 64 -5.66 -9.01 16.51
N PRO A 65 -5.98 -7.77 16.92
CA PRO A 65 -6.68 -7.51 18.18
C PRO A 65 -7.99 -8.28 18.31
N SER A 66 -8.65 -8.57 17.18
CA SER A 66 -9.89 -9.35 17.13
C SER A 66 -9.69 -10.87 17.19
N GLY A 67 -8.46 -11.37 17.11
CA GLY A 67 -8.16 -12.81 17.04
C GLY A 67 -8.59 -13.50 15.75
N ARG A 68 -9.14 -12.76 14.77
CA ARG A 68 -9.65 -13.32 13.49
C ARG A 68 -8.57 -13.89 12.57
N LEU A 69 -7.32 -13.46 12.76
CA LEU A 69 -6.16 -13.92 12.02
C LEU A 69 -5.07 -14.33 13.01
N SER A 70 -4.52 -15.52 12.82
CA SER A 70 -3.36 -16.01 13.56
C SER A 70 -2.06 -15.57 12.89
N GLY A 71 -1.09 -15.11 13.68
CA GLY A 71 0.24 -14.75 13.21
C GLY A 71 0.42 -13.26 12.91
N SER A 72 1.64 -12.92 12.47
CA SER A 72 2.01 -11.57 12.07
C SER A 72 1.81 -11.37 10.57
N SER A 73 1.47 -10.14 10.18
CA SER A 73 1.51 -9.68 8.79
C SER A 73 2.72 -8.78 8.57
N TYR A 74 3.20 -8.69 7.34
CA TYR A 74 4.32 -7.81 6.98
C TYR A 74 3.82 -6.78 5.98
N ILE A 75 3.85 -5.51 6.35
CA ILE A 75 3.22 -4.43 5.59
C ILE A 75 4.26 -3.36 5.26
N ARG A 76 4.27 -2.92 4.00
CA ARG A 76 4.94 -1.72 3.53
C ARG A 76 4.00 -0.54 3.71
N PHE A 77 4.26 0.27 4.73
CA PHE A 77 3.48 1.48 4.97
C PHE A 77 3.92 2.61 4.03
N THR A 78 2.95 3.38 3.56
CA THR A 78 3.16 4.65 2.86
C THR A 78 3.08 5.78 3.87
N LYS A 79 4.11 6.62 3.92
CA LYS A 79 4.25 7.71 4.90
C LYS A 79 3.36 8.89 4.56
N ASP A 80 3.37 9.29 3.29
CA ASP A 80 2.67 10.47 2.79
C ASP A 80 2.29 10.34 1.31
N ILE A 81 1.52 11.32 0.83
CA ILE A 81 1.01 11.36 -0.54
C ILE A 81 2.15 11.50 -1.57
N GLU A 82 3.26 12.14 -1.21
CA GLU A 82 4.37 12.31 -2.15
C GLU A 82 5.14 11.01 -2.35
N GLU A 83 5.35 10.23 -1.29
CA GLU A 83 5.84 8.85 -1.41
C GLU A 83 4.88 7.99 -2.25
N LEU A 84 3.56 8.13 -2.07
CA LEU A 84 2.58 7.41 -2.87
C LEU A 84 2.70 7.74 -4.37
N LYS A 85 2.82 9.02 -4.71
CA LYS A 85 2.98 9.45 -6.12
C LYS A 85 4.29 8.94 -6.72
N GLU A 86 5.38 8.93 -5.95
CA GLU A 86 6.66 8.41 -6.39
C GLU A 86 6.61 6.90 -6.62
N ASP A 87 5.99 6.17 -5.69
CA ASP A 87 5.84 4.72 -5.71
C ASP A 87 5.14 4.23 -6.98
N PHE A 88 4.12 4.98 -7.45
CA PHE A 88 3.35 4.60 -8.64
C PHE A 88 3.92 5.12 -9.96
N LYS A 89 5.09 5.77 -9.96
CA LYS A 89 5.78 6.03 -11.23
C LYS A 89 6.08 4.69 -11.93
N PRO A 90 5.86 4.61 -13.26
CA PRO A 90 5.69 5.72 -14.21
C PRO A 90 4.23 6.19 -14.46
N PHE A 91 3.22 5.68 -13.76
CA PHE A 91 1.84 6.15 -13.94
C PHE A 91 1.69 7.63 -13.56
N LYS A 92 0.94 8.38 -14.36
CA LYS A 92 0.57 9.77 -14.03
C LYS A 92 -0.57 9.79 -13.01
N PRO A 93 -0.43 10.51 -11.88
CA PRO A 93 -1.54 10.66 -10.94
C PRO A 93 -2.74 11.36 -11.59
N LEU A 94 -3.90 10.70 -11.59
CA LEU A 94 -5.19 11.31 -11.98
C LEU A 94 -5.98 11.77 -10.76
N PHE A 95 -5.99 10.94 -9.72
CA PHE A 95 -6.62 11.21 -8.43
C PHE A 95 -5.79 10.54 -7.33
N TRP A 96 -5.78 11.16 -6.15
CA TRP A 96 -5.26 10.58 -4.92
C TRP A 96 -6.14 11.03 -3.77
N GLY A 97 -6.14 10.24 -2.71
CA GLY A 97 -6.84 10.55 -1.48
C GLY A 97 -6.29 9.71 -0.35
N ASP A 98 -6.47 10.20 0.87
CA ASP A 98 -6.25 9.47 2.10
C ASP A 98 -7.58 9.27 2.81
N TYR A 99 -7.72 8.09 3.42
CA TYR A 99 -8.79 7.84 4.37
C TYR A 99 -8.12 7.68 5.73
N GLU A 100 -7.96 8.79 6.44
CA GLU A 100 -7.77 8.69 7.88
C GLU A 100 -9.10 8.27 8.51
N LEU A 101 -9.05 7.47 9.57
CA LEU A 101 -10.22 7.22 10.39
C LEU A 101 -10.74 8.58 10.87
N ILE A 102 -11.77 9.09 10.20
CA ILE A 102 -12.61 10.15 10.75
C ILE A 102 -13.04 9.59 12.10
N ASN A 103 -12.73 10.31 13.18
CA ASN A 103 -13.27 10.01 14.50
C ASN A 103 -14.80 10.18 14.38
N LEU A 104 -15.51 9.11 14.00
CA LEU A 104 -16.97 9.05 13.93
C LEU A 104 -17.61 9.06 15.33
N TYR A 105 -16.79 9.23 16.38
CA TYR A 105 -17.18 9.15 17.79
C TYR A 105 -16.66 10.31 18.65
N ASN A 106 -16.27 11.45 18.06
CA ASN A 106 -16.07 12.69 18.82
C ASN A 106 -17.31 13.59 18.75
#